data_AF-A0A2U1KR07-F1
#
_entry.id   AF-A0A2U1KR07-F1
#
_cell.length_a   1.000
_cell.length_b   1.000
_cell.length_c   1.000
_cell.angle_alpha   90.00
_cell.angle_beta   90.00
_cell.angle_gamma   90.00
#
_symmetry.space_group_name_H-M   'P 1'
#
loop_
_entity.id
_entity.type
_entity.pdbx_description
1 polymer ?
#
loop_
_entity_poly.entity_id
_entity_poly.type
_entity_poly.pdbx_seq_one_letter_code
_entity_poly.pdbx_strand_id
1 'polypeptide(L)' 'MGLKSILAVAAVRGVAEARARIFGHVLNPTGHRSAHKILRKPLVGDKVASWYPPDFIKEDPEAFQRKEKE' A
#
# COMPACT_ATOMS: atom_id res chain seq x y z
N MET A 1 -37.88 -0.37 -18.22
CA MET A 1 -37.40 -0.20 -16.83
C MET A 1 -38.49 0.49 -16.03
N GLY A 2 -39.11 -0.17 -15.05
CA GLY A 2 -40.17 0.42 -14.22
C GLY A 2 -39.59 1.23 -13.06
N LEU A 3 -40.38 2.14 -12.49
CA LEU A 3 -39.94 3.02 -11.38
C LEU A 3 -39.34 2.26 -10.19
N LYS A 4 -39.93 1.11 -9.84
CA LYS A 4 -39.43 0.19 -8.80
C LYS A 4 -37.99 -0.30 -9.07
N SER A 5 -37.69 -0.63 -10.34
CA SER A 5 -36.35 -1.11 -10.73
C SER A 5 -35.29 -0.02 -10.61
N ILE A 6 -35.64 1.23 -10.92
CA ILE A 6 -34.74 2.38 -10.82
C ILE A 6 -34.42 2.68 -9.35
N LEU A 7 -35.44 2.65 -8.47
CA LEU A 7 -35.26 2.86 -7.03
C LEU A 7 -34.40 1.76 -6.39
N ALA A 8 -34.60 0.50 -6.79
CA ALA A 8 -33.78 -0.61 -6.29
C ALA A 8 -32.29 -0.44 -6.67
N VAL A 9 -32.00 -0.06 -7.93
CA VAL A 9 -30.63 0.20 -8.37
C VAL A 9 -29.99 1.37 -7.61
N ALA A 10 -30.74 2.45 -7.37
CA ALA A 10 -30.25 3.59 -6.59
C ALA A 10 -29.93 3.19 -5.14
N ALA A 11 -30.79 2.41 -4.49
CA ALA A 11 -30.58 1.93 -3.13
C ALA A 11 -29.30 1.06 -3.02
N VAL A 12 -29.10 0.12 -3.94
CA VAL A 12 -27.90 -0.73 -3.95
C VAL A 12 -26.62 0.09 -4.16
N ARG A 13 -26.65 1.10 -5.03
CA ARG A 13 -25.52 2.01 -5.24
C ARG A 13 -25.20 2.80 -3.96
N GLY A 14 -26.22 3.35 -3.30
CA GLY A 14 -26.05 4.09 -2.04
C GLY A 14 -25.42 3.24 -0.93
N VAL A 15 -25.81 1.97 -0.80
CA VAL A 15 -25.20 1.05 0.17
C VAL A 15 -23.74 0.76 -0.18
N ALA A 16 -23.41 0.58 -1.46
CA ALA A 16 -22.03 0.35 -1.89
C ALA A 16 -21.13 1.57 -1.63
N GLU A 17 -21.65 2.78 -1.84
CA GLU A 17 -20.96 4.04 -1.52
C GLU A 17 -20.77 4.23 -0.01
N ALA A 18 -21.80 3.94 0.79
CA ALA A 18 -21.72 4.00 2.25
C ALA A 18 -20.66 3.02 2.79
N ARG A 19 -20.64 1.78 2.28
CA ARG A 19 -19.60 0.79 2.59
C ARG A 19 -18.21 1.30 2.23
N ALA A 20 -18.05 1.87 1.03
CA ALA A 20 -16.78 2.41 0.58
C ALA A 20 -16.27 3.52 1.50
N ARG A 21 -17.18 4.40 1.96
CA ARG A 21 -16.87 5.48 2.90
C ARG A 21 -16.48 4.96 4.30
N ILE A 22 -17.23 4.00 4.84
CA ILE A 22 -17.00 3.46 6.20
C ILE A 22 -15.64 2.73 6.27
N PHE A 23 -15.33 1.90 5.28
CA PHE A 23 -14.16 1.03 5.29
C PHE A 23 -12.97 1.56 4.49
N GLY A 24 -13.07 2.78 3.95
CA GLY A 24 -12.01 3.39 3.13
C GLY A 24 -11.73 2.64 1.83
N HIS A 25 -12.72 1.94 1.26
CA HIS A 25 -12.58 1.31 -0.05
C HIS A 25 -12.75 2.34 -1.17
N VAL A 26 -11.99 2.18 -2.25
CA VAL A 26 -12.14 3.01 -3.46
C VAL A 26 -13.16 2.36 -4.39
N LEU A 27 -14.25 3.07 -4.69
CA LEU A 27 -15.27 2.63 -5.63
C LEU A 27 -14.97 3.15 -7.04
N ASN A 28 -15.03 2.28 -8.05
CA ASN A 28 -14.81 2.65 -9.45
C ASN A 28 -16.02 2.25 -10.30
N PRO A 29 -17.03 3.13 -10.41
CA PRO A 29 -18.26 2.81 -11.13
C PRO A 29 -18.06 2.68 -12.64
N THR A 30 -16.98 3.27 -13.17
CA THR A 30 -16.66 3.25 -14.60
C THR A 30 -15.89 1.99 -15.04
N GLY A 31 -15.32 1.24 -14.09
CA GLY A 31 -14.57 0.01 -14.37
C GLY A 31 -13.22 0.19 -15.08
N HIS A 32 -12.81 1.42 -15.43
CA HIS A 32 -11.52 1.68 -16.05
C HIS A 32 -10.36 1.33 -15.11
N ARG A 33 -9.18 1.02 -15.67
CA ARG A 33 -8.00 0.74 -14.84
C ARG A 33 -7.58 1.99 -14.08
N SER A 34 -7.61 1.93 -12.75
CA SER A 34 -7.09 2.98 -11.87
C SER A 34 -5.72 2.58 -11.30
N ALA A 35 -4.95 3.57 -10.85
CA ALA A 35 -3.65 3.35 -10.22
C ALA A 35 -3.73 2.65 -8.85
N HIS A 36 -4.94 2.35 -8.34
CA HIS A 36 -5.15 1.77 -7.02
C HIS A 36 -4.42 0.42 -6.83
N LYS A 37 -4.25 -0.38 -7.90
CA LYS A 37 -3.47 -1.63 -7.85
C LYS A 37 -1.97 -1.39 -7.61
N ILE A 38 -1.43 -0.26 -8.06
CA ILE A 38 -0.02 0.09 -7.88
C ILE A 38 0.16 0.60 -6.45
N LEU A 39 -0.69 1.52 -6.01
CA LEU A 39 -0.60 2.16 -4.69
C LEU A 39 -0.85 1.20 -3.51
N ARG A 40 -1.63 0.13 -3.70
CA ARG A 40 -1.85 -0.88 -2.64
C ARG A 40 -0.67 -1.83 -2.41
N LYS A 41 0.33 -1.82 -3.30
CA LYS A 41 1.52 -2.65 -3.11
C LYS A 41 2.38 -2.00 -2.03
N PRO A 42 2.83 -2.75 -1.01
CA PRO A 42 3.76 -2.21 -0.04
C PRO A 42 5.06 -1.80 -0.75
N LEU A 43 5.68 -0.72 -0.29
CA LEU A 43 6.99 -0.31 -0.79
C LEU A 43 8.00 -1.40 -0.41
N VAL A 44 8.83 -1.79 -1.38
CA VAL A 44 9.81 -2.88 -1.22
C VAL A 44 11.25 -2.34 -1.23
N GLY A 45 11.43 -1.02 -1.41
CA GLY A 45 12.74 -0.38 -1.54
C GLY A 45 13.68 -0.71 -0.39
N ASP A 46 13.26 -0.41 0.84
CA ASP A 46 14.09 -0.64 2.04
C ASP A 46 14.44 -2.12 2.21
N LYS A 47 13.46 -3.00 2.02
CA LYS A 47 13.67 -4.46 2.09
C LYS A 47 14.71 -4.95 1.09
N VAL A 48 14.74 -4.38 -0.12
CA VAL A 48 15.70 -4.77 -1.17
C VAL A 48 17.06 -4.12 -0.93
N ALA A 49 17.09 -2.86 -0.47
CA ALA A 49 18.33 -2.14 -0.18
C ALA A 49 19.10 -2.78 0.98
N SER A 50 18.41 -3.26 2.01
CA SER A 50 18.99 -3.97 3.16
C SER A 50 19.35 -5.44 2.87
N TRP A 51 19.70 -5.77 1.61
CA TRP A 51 20.10 -7.13 1.23
C TRP A 51 21.37 -7.59 1.96
N TYR A 52 22.34 -6.68 2.10
CA TYR A 52 23.53 -6.91 2.91
C TYR A 52 23.33 -6.31 4.31
N PRO A 53 23.74 -7.03 5.38
CA PRO A 53 23.75 -6.48 6.72
C PRO A 53 24.57 -5.18 6.78
N PRO A 54 24.25 -4.27 7.71
CA PRO A 54 25.04 -3.05 7.90
C PRO A 54 26.49 -3.39 8.31
N ASP A 55 27.43 -2.57 7.84
CA ASP A 55 28.86 -2.69 8.17
C ASP A 55 29.12 -2.20 9.59
N PHE A 56 28.86 -3.04 10.60
CA PHE A 56 29.06 -2.70 12.02
C PHE A 56 30.50 -2.25 12.34
N ILE A 57 31.48 -2.72 11.56
CA ILE A 57 32.91 -2.38 11.72
C ILE A 57 33.17 -0.91 11.36
N LYS A 58 32.41 -0.32 10.43
CA LYS A 58 32.52 1.11 10.12
C LYS A 58 31.82 1.97 11.16
N GLU A 59 30.78 1.44 11.80
CA GLU A 59 29.96 2.17 12.77
C GLU A 59 30.60 2.19 14.17
N ASP A 60 31.39 1.17 14.52
CA ASP A 60 32.09 1.08 15.80
C ASP A 60 33.58 1.50 15.68
N PRO A 61 33.98 2.67 16.24
CA PRO A 61 35.36 3.14 16.22
C PRO A 61 36.36 2.17 16.87
N GLU A 62 35.94 1.41 17.88
CA GLU A 62 36.83 0.46 18.57
C GLU A 62 37.08 -0.79 17.73
N ALA A 63 36.05 -1.28 17.03
CA ALA A 63 36.17 -2.42 16.14
C ALA A 63 37.09 -2.10 14.95
N PHE A 64 37.00 -0.88 14.41
CA PHE A 64 37.90 -0.40 13.36
C PHE A 64 39.36 -0.34 13.83
N GLN A 65 39.61 0.25 15.01
CA GLN A 65 40.94 0.38 15.62
C GLN A 65 41.61 -0.99 15.92
N ARG A 66 40.82 -2.01 16.28
CA ARG A 66 41.34 -3.38 16.49
C ARG A 66 41.78 -4.01 15.17
N LYS A 67 41.01 -3.79 14.10
CA LYS A 67 41.30 -4.32 12.76
C LYS A 67 42.54 -3.71 12.11
N GLU A 68 42.86 -2.45 12.40
CA GLU A 68 44.09 -1.79 11.91
C GLU A 68 45.37 -2.25 12.62
N LYS A 69 45.24 -2.88 13.80
CA LYS A 69 46.38 -3.33 14.62
C LYS A 69 46.77 -4.80 14.37
N GLU A 70 45.90 -5.59 13.74
CA GLU A 70 46.22 -6.93 13.20
C GLU A 70 46.92 -6.81 11.84
#